data_AF-A0A957J4A5-F1
#
_entry.id   AF-A0A957J4A5-F1
#
_cell.length_a   1.000
_cell.length_b   1.000
_cell.length_c   1.000
_cell.angle_alpha   90.00
_cell.angle_beta   90.00
_cell.angle_gamma   90.00
#
_symmetry.space_group_name_H-M   'P 1'
#
loop_
_entity.id
_entity.type
_entity.pdbx_description
1 polymer ?
#
loop_
_entity_poly.entity_id
_entity_poly.type
_entity_poly.pdbx_seq_one_letter_code
_entity_poly.pdbx_strand_id
1 'polypeptide(L)' 'MATVFLTGFPGFLGSELVKRLLARYTAETHIVCLIQRKFRNLSLQHIAEIDEEQPGWGARIRLFEGDITLTDLG' A
#
# COMPACT_ATOMS: atom_id res chain seq x y z
N MET A 1 1.62 6.98 16.76
CA MET A 1 1.19 6.34 15.50
C MET A 1 1.68 7.15 14.32
N ALA A 2 2.46 6.53 13.43
CA ALA A 2 2.93 7.17 12.20
C ALA A 2 2.19 6.58 10.99
N THR A 3 2.11 7.35 9.90
CA THR A 3 1.51 6.91 8.63
C THR A 3 2.47 7.26 7.51
N VAL A 4 2.73 6.31 6.63
CA VAL A 4 3.47 6.54 5.39
C VAL A 4 2.48 6.54 4.25
N PHE A 5 2.35 7.68 3.58
CA PHE A 5 1.57 7.81 2.37
C PHE A 5 2.44 7.48 1.15
N LEU A 6 1.96 6.58 0.30
CA LEU A 6 2.71 6.04 -0.83
C LEU A 6 1.85 6.04 -2.10
N THR A 7 2.49 6.35 -3.22
CA THR A 7 1.93 6.23 -4.58
C THR A 7 2.72 5.21 -5.37
N GLY A 8 2.13 4.66 -6.43
CA GLY A 8 2.80 3.71 -7.33
C GLY A 8 2.63 2.24 -6.94
N PHE A 9 1.93 1.93 -5.84
CA PHE A 9 1.35 0.62 -5.61
C PHE A 9 0.15 0.41 -6.57
N PRO A 10 -0.07 -0.78 -7.15
CA PRO A 10 0.65 -2.05 -6.99
C PRO A 10 1.74 -2.29 -8.05
N GLY A 11 2.34 -1.24 -8.60
CA GLY A 11 3.42 -1.37 -9.58
C GLY A 11 4.69 -1.99 -8.99
N PHE A 12 5.56 -2.53 -9.84
CA PHE A 12 6.76 -3.29 -9.46
C PHE A 12 7.57 -2.65 -8.31
N LEU A 13 8.01 -1.41 -8.48
CA LEU A 13 8.80 -0.71 -7.45
C LEU A 13 7.97 -0.32 -6.21
N GLY A 14 6.69 0.01 -6.40
CA GLY A 14 5.79 0.38 -5.31
C GLY A 14 5.56 -0.79 -4.36
N SER A 15 5.31 -1.98 -4.91
CA SER A 15 5.10 -3.21 -4.14
C SER A 15 6.34 -3.61 -3.34
N GLU A 16 7.53 -3.54 -3.94
CA GLU A 16 8.79 -3.81 -3.23
C GLU A 16 9.06 -2.78 -2.12
N LEU A 17 8.73 -1.51 -2.37
CA LEU A 17 8.88 -0.47 -1.35
C LEU A 17 7.93 -0.69 -0.17
N VAL A 18 6.68 -1.11 -0.40
CA VAL A 18 5.73 -1.46 0.67
C VAL A 18 6.32 -2.51 1.59
N LYS A 19 6.86 -3.62 1.05
CA LYS A 19 7.50 -4.68 1.84
C LYS A 19 8.66 -4.15 2.70
N ARG A 20 9.53 -3.30 2.12
CA ARG A 20 10.66 -2.69 2.84
C ARG A 20 10.21 -1.74 3.95
N LEU A 21 9.14 -0.98 3.73
CA LEU A 21 8.58 -0.08 4.74
C LEU A 21 7.95 -0.85 5.89
N LEU A 22 7.21 -1.93 5.60
CA LEU A 22 6.63 -2.82 6.61
C LEU A 22 7.68 -3.49 7.48
N ALA A 23 8.80 -3.91 6.90
CA ALA A 23 9.93 -4.47 7.61
C ALA A 23 10.67 -3.43 8.47
N ARG A 24 10.74 -2.18 8.02
CA ARG A 24 11.46 -1.10 8.71
C ARG A 24 10.71 -0.56 9.92
N TYR A 25 9.38 -0.42 9.82
CA TYR A 25 8.58 0.25 10.84
C TYR A 25 7.82 -0.72 11.73
N THR A 26 7.57 -0.28 12.97
CA THR A 26 6.82 -1.04 13.98
C THR A 26 5.37 -1.29 13.56
N ALA A 27 4.72 -2.27 14.21
CA ALA A 27 3.32 -2.66 13.94
C ALA A 27 2.30 -1.51 14.06
N GLU A 28 2.62 -0.44 14.80
CA GLU A 28 1.77 0.75 14.94
C GLU A 28 1.76 1.66 13.69
N THR A 29 2.68 1.45 12.76
CA THR A 29 2.80 2.24 11.53
C THR A 29 2.00 1.60 10.40
N HIS A 30 1.15 2.41 9.78
CA HIS A 30 0.36 2.02 8.61
C HIS A 30 0.98 2.55 7.32
N ILE A 31 0.90 1.74 6.26
CA ILE A 31 1.27 2.14 4.89
C ILE A 31 -0.02 2.42 4.13
N VAL A 32 -0.23 3.67 3.75
CA VAL A 32 -1.42 4.13 3.04
C VAL A 32 -1.06 4.29 1.56
N CYS A 33 -1.62 3.44 0.73
CA CYS A 33 -1.39 3.46 -0.71
C CYS A 33 -2.55 4.16 -1.43
N LEU A 34 -2.23 5.24 -2.15
CA LEU A 34 -3.14 5.82 -3.14
C LEU A 34 -3.04 5.02 -4.44
N ILE A 35 -4.18 4.53 -4.92
CA ILE A 35 -4.27 3.72 -6.14
C ILE A 35 -5.36 4.26 -7.07
N GLN A 36 -5.17 4.12 -8.38
CA GLN A 36 -6.28 4.36 -9.31
C GLN A 36 -7.28 3.19 -9.22
N ARG A 37 -8.59 3.48 -9.32
CA ARG A 37 -9.68 2.49 -9.22
C ARG A 37 -9.48 1.23 -10.07
N LYS A 38 -8.94 1.38 -11.29
CA LYS A 38 -8.64 0.27 -12.21
C LYS A 38 -7.65 -0.77 -11.64
N PHE A 39 -6.84 -0.39 -10.65
CA PHE A 39 -5.86 -1.27 -10.00
C PHE A 39 -6.33 -1.83 -8.66
N ARG A 40 -7.58 -1.59 -8.23
CA ARG A 40 -8.08 -2.03 -6.92
C ARG A 40 -7.97 -3.54 -6.71
N ASN A 41 -8.42 -4.33 -7.68
CA ASN A 41 -8.38 -5.79 -7.55
C ASN A 41 -6.94 -6.32 -7.49
N LEU A 42 -6.06 -5.79 -8.35
CA LEU A 42 -4.64 -6.14 -8.35
C LEU A 42 -3.95 -5.73 -7.03
N SER A 43 -4.34 -4.59 -6.47
CA SER A 43 -3.84 -4.09 -5.19
C SER A 43 -4.22 -5.01 -4.04
N LEU A 44 -5.47 -5.48 -4.01
CA LEU A 44 -5.95 -6.43 -3.01
C LEU A 44 -5.23 -7.79 -3.12
N GLN A 45 -4.99 -8.27 -4.35
CA GLN A 45 -4.22 -9.49 -4.58
C GLN A 45 -2.79 -9.36 -4.01
N HIS A 46 -2.09 -8.27 -4.32
CA HIS A 46 -0.74 -8.04 -3.77
C HIS A 46 -0.73 -7.93 -2.25
N ILE A 47 -1.77 -7.33 -1.63
CA ILE A 47 -1.89 -7.29 -0.16
C ILE A 47 -2.01 -8.71 0.40
N ALA A 48 -2.82 -9.57 -0.23
CA ALA A 48 -2.96 -10.96 0.20
C ALA A 48 -1.63 -11.72 0.07
N GLU A 49 -0.93 -11.58 -1.05
CA GLU A 49 0.40 -12.19 -1.26
C GLU A 49 1.42 -11.73 -0.20
N ILE A 50 1.44 -10.42 0.12
CA ILE A 50 2.29 -9.87 1.17
C ILE A 50 1.95 -10.45 2.56
N ASP A 51 0.66 -10.61 2.86
CA ASP A 51 0.21 -11.16 4.14
C ASP A 51 0.47 -12.67 4.25
N GLU A 52 0.41 -13.40 3.14
CA GLU A 52 0.81 -14.80 3.08
C GLU A 52 2.32 -14.98 3.32
N GLU A 53 3.15 -14.10 2.75
CA GLU A 53 4.60 -14.08 3.00
C GLU A 53 4.94 -13.75 4.46
N GLN A 54 4.19 -12.82 5.08
CA GLN A 54 4.40 -12.35 6.45
C GLN A 54 3.06 -12.04 7.14
N PRO A 55 2.50 -12.98 7.92
CA PRO A 55 1.19 -12.82 8.53
C PRO A 55 1.04 -11.53 9.36
N GLY A 56 -0.03 -10.77 9.09
CA GLY A 56 -0.35 -9.51 9.75
C GLY A 56 0.20 -8.27 9.03
N TRP A 57 1.04 -8.42 8.00
CA TRP A 57 1.51 -7.29 7.21
C TRP A 57 0.39 -6.66 6.36
N GLY A 58 -0.52 -7.47 5.81
CA GLY A 58 -1.63 -6.99 5.01
C GLY A 58 -2.57 -6.08 5.81
N ALA A 59 -2.78 -6.38 7.09
CA ALA A 59 -3.59 -5.55 7.99
C ALA A 59 -3.02 -4.14 8.22
N ARG A 60 -1.73 -3.93 7.94
CA ARG A 60 -1.05 -2.63 8.06
C ARG A 60 -1.10 -1.80 6.78
N ILE A 61 -1.61 -2.35 5.68
CA ILE A 61 -1.75 -1.67 4.40
C ILE A 61 -3.19 -1.16 4.26
N ARG A 62 -3.35 0.13 3.92
CA ARG A 62 -4.65 0.74 3.63
C ARG A 62 -4.67 1.27 2.20
N LEU A 63 -5.77 1.02 1.49
CA LEU A 63 -5.96 1.48 0.12
C LEU A 63 -6.94 2.65 0.07
N PHE A 64 -6.56 3.68 -0.67
CA PHE A 64 -7.46 4.77 -1.05
C PHE A 64 -7.47 4.90 -2.57
N GLU A 65 -8.66 5.08 -3.14
CA GLU A 65 -8.77 5.39 -4.56
C GLU A 65 -8.49 6.87 -4.81
N GLY A 66 -7.75 7.17 -5.86
CA GLY A 66 -7.51 8.53 -6.33
C GLY A 66 -6.49 8.59 -7.46
N ASP A 67 -6.12 9.80 -7.83
CA ASP A 67 -5.20 10.10 -8.92
C ASP A 67 -4.33 11.30 -8.55
N ILE A 68 -3.02 11.10 -8.56
CA ILE A 68 -2.02 12.14 -8.24
C ILE A 68 -2.04 13.33 -9.20
N THR A 69 -2.65 13.18 -10.37
CA THR A 69 -2.74 14.24 -11.39
C THR A 69 -3.93 15.17 -11.18
N LEU A 70 -4.83 14.83 -10.27
CA LEU A 70 -6.00 15.63 -9.93
C LEU A 70 -5.75 16.41 -8.64
N THR A 71 -6.34 17.60 -8.56
CA THR A 71 -6.37 18.39 -7.32
C THR A 71 -6.98 17.55 -6.20
N ASP A 72 -6.43 17.67 -5.00
CA ASP A 72 -6.88 16.92 -3.82
C ASP A 72 -6.88 15.38 -4.01
N LEU A 73 -6.11 14.90 -4.99
CA LEU A 73 -5.94 13.49 -5.36
C LEU A 73 -7.18 12.83 -6.01
N GLY A 74 -8.11 13.63 -6.54
CA GLY A 74 -9.23 13.16 -7.35
C GLY A 74 -10.57 13.19 -6.65
#